data_AF-A0A1Y1BW88-F1
#
_entry.id   AF-A0A1Y1BW88-F1
#
_cell.length_a   1.000
_cell.length_b   1.000
_cell.length_c   1.000
_cell.angle_alpha   90.00
_cell.angle_beta   90.00
_cell.angle_gamma   90.00
#
_symmetry.space_group_name_H-M   'P 1'
#
loop_
_entity.id
_entity.type
_entity.pdbx_description
1 polymer ?
#
loop_
_entity_poly.entity_id
_entity_poly.type
_entity_poly.pdbx_seq_one_letter_code
_entity_poly.pdbx_strand_id
1 'polypeptide(L)'
;MMLHRTMFYRVTADFVALEQRFLRSRRLCCTPILAAIRASAGPNGALLIVKNYTGDRLNFGLAAELARAEGIPVETVIVADDVSLRGRVERGQRRGIAGTVLIHKLAGAAAARGLPLARVAGIARDAAAELGTMGVALDGCTIPGADKSGFSLADHEIELGLGIHGEKGVERCPPTRWSTRCCRASSPISCSTAANASHCSSTVSARRRTWNSRSCCATRTTT
;
A
#
# COMPACT_ATOMS: atom_id res chain seq x y z
N MET A 1 -7.84 24.97 36.99
CA MET A 1 -7.19 24.87 35.66
C MET A 1 -7.28 23.44 35.16
N MET A 2 -8.31 23.15 34.35
CA MET A 2 -8.47 21.87 33.66
C MET A 2 -7.47 21.80 32.50
N LEU A 3 -6.51 20.87 32.58
CA LEU A 3 -5.67 20.50 31.46
C LEU A 3 -6.52 19.74 30.44
N HIS A 4 -6.86 20.42 29.34
CA HIS A 4 -7.42 19.83 28.13
C HIS A 4 -6.50 18.68 27.66
N ARG A 5 -6.88 17.43 27.98
CA ARG A 5 -6.33 16.25 27.30
C ARG A 5 -6.82 16.27 25.85
N THR A 6 -6.04 16.83 24.95
CA THR A 6 -6.17 16.62 23.51
C THR A 6 -6.08 15.12 23.25
N MET A 7 -7.23 14.47 23.03
CA MET A 7 -7.33 13.10 22.57
C MET A 7 -6.76 13.01 21.15
N PHE A 8 -5.47 12.73 21.06
CA PHE A 8 -4.84 12.33 19.81
C PHE A 8 -5.31 10.92 19.47
N TYR A 9 -5.85 10.74 18.26
CA TYR A 9 -5.91 9.43 17.62
C TYR A 9 -4.49 8.87 17.58
N ARG A 10 -4.20 7.85 18.40
CA ARG A 10 -2.90 7.17 18.41
C ARG A 10 -2.78 6.32 17.15
N VAL A 11 -2.44 6.98 16.04
CA VAL A 11 -2.07 6.32 14.79
C VAL A 11 -0.59 5.96 14.90
N THR A 12 -0.29 4.66 14.96
CA THR A 12 0.91 3.99 14.39
C THR A 12 2.25 3.84 15.15
N ALA A 13 2.41 4.17 16.44
CA ALA A 13 3.65 3.80 17.15
C ALA A 13 3.58 2.43 17.86
N ASP A 14 2.47 2.13 18.55
CA ASP A 14 2.34 0.90 19.35
C ASP A 14 2.07 -0.36 18.50
N PHE A 15 1.81 -0.21 17.20
CA PHE A 15 1.42 -1.31 16.30
C PHE A 15 2.58 -2.27 15.98
N VAL A 16 3.79 -1.74 15.72
CA VAL A 16 4.98 -2.53 15.34
C VAL A 16 5.50 -3.37 16.51
N ALA A 17 5.40 -2.84 17.74
CA ALA A 17 5.82 -3.57 18.94
C ALA A 17 4.85 -4.71 19.32
N LEU A 18 3.57 -4.57 18.99
CA LEU A 18 2.55 -5.58 19.23
C LEU A 18 2.71 -6.76 18.24
N GLU A 19 2.96 -6.46 16.97
CA GLU A 19 3.14 -7.44 15.89
C GLU A 19 4.27 -8.47 16.19
N GLN A 20 5.39 -8.02 16.76
CA GLN A 20 6.54 -8.85 17.13
C GLN A 20 6.27 -9.85 18.28
N ARG A 21 5.36 -9.53 19.22
CA ARG A 21 4.98 -10.44 20.32
C ARG A 21 3.98 -11.52 19.88
N PHE A 22 3.15 -11.25 18.88
CA PHE A 22 2.05 -12.14 18.48
C PHE A 22 2.43 -13.17 17.40
N LEU A 23 3.43 -12.88 16.56
CA LEU A 23 3.95 -13.79 15.52
C LEU A 23 4.43 -15.17 16.07
N ARG A 24 4.67 -15.29 17.38
CA ARG A 24 5.05 -16.57 18.03
C ARG A 24 3.90 -17.58 18.19
N SER A 25 2.64 -17.17 18.05
CA SER A 25 1.50 -18.03 18.43
C SER A 25 0.94 -18.92 17.31
N ARG A 26 1.35 -18.73 16.03
CA ARG A 26 0.88 -19.46 14.83
C ARG A 26 -0.65 -19.69 14.73
N ARG A 27 -1.46 -18.91 15.45
CA ARG A 27 -2.92 -18.91 15.31
C ARG A 27 -3.29 -17.67 14.53
N LEU A 28 -4.05 -17.82 13.43
CA LEU A 28 -4.84 -16.72 12.88
C LEU A 28 -5.82 -16.33 13.98
N CYS A 29 -5.48 -15.31 14.76
CA CYS A 29 -6.36 -14.80 15.77
C CYS A 29 -6.56 -13.31 15.55
N CYS A 30 -7.82 -12.92 15.43
CA CYS A 30 -8.26 -11.53 15.37
C CYS A 30 -8.08 -10.83 16.74
N THR A 31 -7.85 -11.60 17.80
CA THR A 31 -7.73 -11.14 19.20
C THR A 31 -6.73 -10.00 19.41
N PRO A 32 -5.52 -10.01 18.82
CA PRO A 32 -4.54 -8.93 18.98
C PRO A 32 -5.03 -7.64 18.31
N ILE A 33 -5.71 -7.76 17.17
CA ILE A 33 -6.28 -6.63 16.44
C ILE A 33 -7.43 -6.04 17.25
N LEU A 34 -8.32 -6.88 17.78
CA LEU A 34 -9.40 -6.44 18.66
C LEU A 34 -8.87 -5.75 19.93
N ALA A 35 -7.82 -6.31 20.56
CA ALA A 35 -7.16 -5.69 21.69
C ALA A 35 -6.57 -4.31 21.33
N ALA A 36 -5.96 -4.18 20.15
CA ALA A 36 -5.46 -2.90 19.66
C ALA A 36 -6.60 -1.89 19.42
N ILE A 37 -7.74 -2.32 18.86
CA ILE A 37 -8.92 -1.46 18.68
C ILE A 37 -9.40 -0.95 20.04
N ARG A 38 -9.60 -1.84 21.03
CA ARG A 38 -10.03 -1.44 22.38
C ARG A 38 -9.07 -0.46 23.05
N ALA A 39 -7.76 -0.64 22.84
CA ALA A 39 -6.74 0.20 23.46
C ALA A 39 -6.55 1.56 22.78
N SER A 40 -6.94 1.69 21.50
CA SER A 40 -6.65 2.89 20.69
C SER A 40 -7.90 3.64 20.21
N ALA A 41 -9.07 3.02 20.20
CA ALA A 41 -10.33 3.66 19.86
C ALA A 41 -10.65 4.74 20.89
N GLY A 42 -10.78 5.98 20.42
CA GLY A 42 -11.32 7.07 21.20
C GLY A 42 -12.85 7.14 21.10
N PRO A 43 -13.50 8.19 21.62
CA PRO A 43 -14.94 8.40 21.50
C PRO A 43 -15.40 8.50 20.04
N ASN A 44 -14.49 8.80 19.12
CA ASN A 44 -14.77 8.90 17.69
C ASN A 44 -14.62 7.57 16.94
N GLY A 45 -14.35 6.46 17.64
CA GLY A 45 -14.17 5.13 17.04
C GLY A 45 -12.75 4.87 16.50
N ALA A 46 -12.65 3.91 15.58
CA ALA A 46 -11.38 3.46 14.99
C ALA A 46 -11.47 3.31 13.46
N LEU A 47 -10.38 3.63 12.78
CA LEU A 47 -10.20 3.39 11.35
C LEU A 47 -9.15 2.29 11.12
N LEU A 48 -9.54 1.21 10.46
CA LEU A 48 -8.64 0.14 10.07
C LEU A 48 -8.18 0.34 8.62
N ILE A 49 -6.88 0.55 8.41
CA ILE A 49 -6.26 0.58 7.08
C ILE A 49 -5.61 -0.78 6.87
N VAL A 50 -6.16 -1.55 5.93
CA VAL A 50 -5.83 -2.97 5.76
C VAL A 50 -5.24 -3.18 4.37
N LYS A 51 -4.03 -3.76 4.31
CA LYS A 51 -3.43 -4.18 3.04
C LYS A 51 -4.29 -5.28 2.43
N ASN A 52 -4.49 -5.28 1.12
CA ASN A 52 -5.34 -6.26 0.46
C ASN A 52 -4.67 -7.64 0.32
N TYR A 53 -4.59 -8.34 1.45
CA TYR A 53 -4.19 -9.74 1.58
C TYR A 53 -5.32 -10.53 2.23
N THR A 54 -5.55 -11.77 1.81
CA THR A 54 -6.65 -12.60 2.32
C THR A 54 -6.59 -12.75 3.83
N GLY A 55 -5.40 -13.05 4.38
CA GLY A 55 -5.20 -13.17 5.83
C GLY A 55 -5.51 -11.87 6.58
N ASP A 56 -5.05 -10.73 6.04
CA ASP A 56 -5.31 -9.41 6.63
C ASP A 56 -6.82 -9.10 6.63
N ARG A 57 -7.50 -9.30 5.49
CA ARG A 57 -8.94 -9.04 5.37
C ARG A 57 -9.78 -9.87 6.31
N LEU A 58 -9.49 -11.15 6.45
CA LEU A 58 -10.23 -12.05 7.34
C LEU A 58 -10.01 -11.67 8.80
N ASN A 59 -8.75 -11.47 9.22
CA ASN A 59 -8.43 -11.17 10.62
C ASN A 59 -8.93 -9.79 11.06
N PHE A 60 -8.71 -8.74 10.25
CA PHE A 60 -9.19 -7.39 10.55
C PHE A 60 -10.70 -7.28 10.41
N GLY A 61 -11.31 -7.97 9.43
CA GLY A 61 -12.76 -8.01 9.26
C GLY A 61 -13.45 -8.57 10.50
N LEU A 62 -13.01 -9.73 10.98
CA LEU A 62 -13.56 -10.32 12.20
C LEU A 62 -13.33 -9.44 13.44
N ALA A 63 -12.15 -8.82 13.58
CA ALA A 63 -11.89 -7.89 14.67
C ALA A 63 -12.79 -6.64 14.63
N ALA A 64 -13.09 -6.11 13.43
CA ALA A 64 -14.00 -4.99 13.24
C ALA A 64 -15.43 -5.33 13.65
N GLU A 65 -15.93 -6.51 13.25
CA GLU A 65 -17.28 -6.97 13.64
C GLU A 65 -17.40 -7.14 15.15
N LEU A 66 -16.40 -7.75 15.80
CA LEU A 66 -16.37 -7.90 17.25
C LEU A 66 -16.34 -6.54 17.97
N ALA A 67 -15.52 -5.60 17.50
CA ALA A 67 -15.46 -4.26 18.07
C ALA A 67 -16.79 -3.49 17.90
N ARG A 68 -17.47 -3.63 16.76
CA ARG A 68 -18.80 -3.03 16.55
C ARG A 68 -19.86 -3.65 17.46
N ALA A 69 -19.81 -4.97 17.69
CA ALA A 69 -20.68 -5.64 18.65
C ALA A 69 -20.48 -5.15 20.09
N GLU A 70 -19.29 -4.65 20.42
CA GLU A 70 -18.95 -3.99 21.69
C GLU A 70 -19.31 -2.49 21.73
N GLY A 71 -19.94 -1.97 20.67
CA GLY A 71 -20.36 -0.57 20.57
C GLY A 71 -19.24 0.39 20.16
N ILE A 72 -18.09 -0.09 19.70
CA ILE A 72 -17.01 0.75 19.17
C ILE A 72 -17.27 0.99 17.68
N PRO A 73 -17.47 2.26 17.22
CA PRO A 73 -17.61 2.54 15.80
C PRO A 73 -16.30 2.21 15.07
N VAL A 74 -16.38 1.40 14.01
CA VAL A 74 -15.21 1.00 13.21
C VAL A 74 -15.50 1.16 11.72
N GLU A 75 -14.60 1.86 11.02
CA GLU A 75 -14.54 1.92 9.55
C GLU A 75 -13.31 1.14 9.05
N THR A 76 -13.42 0.55 7.86
CA THR A 76 -12.33 -0.22 7.25
C THR A 76 -12.04 0.29 5.85
N VAL A 77 -10.76 0.47 5.52
CA VAL A 77 -10.27 0.87 4.20
C VAL A 77 -9.27 -0.18 3.72
N ILE A 78 -9.59 -0.80 2.58
CA ILE A 78 -8.72 -1.77 1.93
C ILE A 78 -7.80 -1.05 0.94
N VAL A 79 -6.49 -1.21 1.08
CA VAL A 79 -5.48 -0.67 0.15
C VAL A 79 -5.08 -1.75 -0.83
N ALA A 80 -5.30 -1.50 -2.13
CA ALA A 80 -5.06 -2.42 -3.24
C ALA A 80 -4.30 -1.70 -4.37
N ASP A 81 -3.15 -1.12 -4.03
CA ASP A 81 -2.39 -0.19 -4.86
C ASP A 81 -1.43 -0.87 -5.84
N ASP A 82 -1.18 -2.18 -5.75
CA ASP A 82 -0.24 -2.86 -6.65
C ASP A 82 -0.74 -2.93 -8.10
N VAL A 83 -0.22 -2.06 -8.96
CA VAL A 83 -0.60 -1.97 -10.37
C VAL A 83 0.12 -2.97 -11.27
N SER A 84 1.06 -3.76 -10.75
CA SER A 84 1.68 -4.83 -11.55
C SER A 84 0.66 -5.86 -12.04
N LEU A 85 -0.38 -6.09 -11.23
CA LEU A 85 -1.47 -7.03 -11.51
C LEU A 85 -2.62 -6.42 -12.35
N ARG A 86 -2.47 -5.18 -12.81
CA ARG A 86 -3.48 -4.51 -13.65
C ARG A 86 -3.70 -5.29 -14.95
N GLY A 87 -4.96 -5.50 -15.31
CA GLY A 87 -5.34 -6.26 -16.51
C GLY A 87 -5.17 -7.78 -16.37
N ARG A 88 -4.65 -8.25 -15.22
CA ARG A 88 -4.55 -9.67 -14.88
C ARG A 88 -5.62 -10.08 -13.87
N VAL A 89 -5.92 -9.19 -12.92
CA VAL A 89 -6.96 -9.37 -11.91
C VAL A 89 -7.78 -8.11 -11.75
N GLU A 90 -8.97 -8.27 -11.18
CA GLU A 90 -9.81 -7.15 -10.76
C GLU A 90 -9.12 -6.30 -9.70
N ARG A 91 -9.47 -5.01 -9.64
CA ARG A 91 -8.85 -4.09 -8.68
C ARG A 91 -8.93 -4.59 -7.23
N GLY A 92 -10.08 -5.13 -6.83
CA GLY A 92 -10.31 -5.66 -5.48
C GLY A 92 -9.49 -6.91 -5.13
N GLN A 93 -8.73 -7.46 -6.09
CA GLN A 93 -7.83 -8.60 -5.91
C GLN A 93 -6.34 -8.22 -6.00
N ARG A 94 -6.03 -6.94 -6.26
CA ARG A 94 -4.63 -6.46 -6.28
C ARG A 94 -4.07 -6.35 -4.86
N ARG A 95 -2.78 -6.60 -4.70
CA ARG A 95 -2.10 -6.52 -3.39
C ARG A 95 -2.07 -5.08 -2.87
N GLY A 96 -2.05 -4.93 -1.55
CA GLY A 96 -1.73 -3.66 -0.87
C GLY A 96 -0.27 -3.63 -0.47
N ILE A 97 0.52 -2.69 -1.00
CA ILE A 97 1.97 -2.62 -0.79
C ILE A 97 2.39 -1.24 -0.26
N ALA A 98 3.46 -0.65 -0.80
CA ALA A 98 4.10 0.56 -0.31
C ALA A 98 3.16 1.79 -0.17
N GLY A 99 2.14 1.91 -1.02
CA GLY A 99 1.21 3.03 -1.01
C GLY A 99 0.39 3.12 0.28
N THR A 100 0.25 2.02 1.00
CA THR A 100 -0.40 1.96 2.34
C THR A 100 0.15 3.02 3.29
N VAL A 101 1.45 3.31 3.26
CA VAL A 101 2.08 4.33 4.12
C VAL A 101 1.55 5.75 3.81
N LEU A 102 1.28 6.04 2.55
CA LEU A 102 0.71 7.33 2.14
C LEU A 102 -0.75 7.45 2.62
N ILE A 103 -1.50 6.35 2.59
CA ILE A 103 -2.87 6.31 3.13
C ILE A 103 -2.85 6.52 4.64
N HIS A 104 -1.91 5.92 5.38
CA HIS A 104 -1.73 6.22 6.80
C HIS A 104 -1.47 7.71 7.05
N LYS A 105 -0.63 8.34 6.23
CA LYS A 105 -0.30 9.77 6.39
C LYS A 105 -1.52 10.67 6.17
N LEU A 106 -2.30 10.40 5.12
CA LEU A 106 -3.51 11.18 4.81
C LEU A 106 -4.60 10.99 5.87
N ALA A 107 -4.89 9.74 6.24
CA ALA A 107 -5.86 9.42 7.27
C ALA A 107 -5.44 9.99 8.64
N GLY A 108 -4.17 9.84 9.01
CA GLY A 108 -3.63 10.38 10.25
C GLY A 108 -3.71 11.91 10.31
N ALA A 109 -3.43 12.61 9.20
CA ALA A 109 -3.59 14.05 9.12
C ALA A 109 -5.06 14.49 9.22
N ALA A 110 -5.98 13.79 8.56
CA ALA A 110 -7.42 14.03 8.66
C ALA A 110 -7.94 13.80 10.08
N ALA A 111 -7.51 12.72 10.73
CA ALA A 111 -7.86 12.40 12.12
C ALA A 111 -7.29 13.43 13.11
N ALA A 112 -6.04 13.88 12.92
CA ALA A 112 -5.41 14.91 13.74
C ALA A 112 -6.12 16.28 13.66
N ARG A 113 -6.84 16.54 12.57
CA ARG A 113 -7.73 17.72 12.42
C ARG A 113 -9.10 17.55 13.10
N GLY A 114 -9.34 16.42 13.78
CA GLY A 114 -10.60 16.16 14.46
C GLY A 114 -11.77 15.84 13.52
N LEU A 115 -11.51 15.46 12.25
CA LEU A 115 -12.59 15.09 11.34
C LEU A 115 -13.33 13.83 11.84
N PRO A 116 -14.64 13.72 11.60
CA PRO A 116 -15.41 12.56 12.00
C PRO A 116 -14.96 11.31 11.24
N LEU A 117 -15.10 10.13 11.88
CA LEU A 117 -14.60 8.85 11.37
C LEU A 117 -14.97 8.59 9.90
N ALA A 118 -16.25 8.81 9.53
CA ALA A 118 -16.73 8.64 8.17
C ALA A 118 -16.00 9.53 7.14
N ARG A 119 -15.61 10.75 7.53
CA ARG A 119 -14.85 11.67 6.66
C ARG A 119 -13.39 11.27 6.54
N VAL A 120 -12.77 10.81 7.64
CA VAL A 120 -11.40 10.26 7.59
C VAL A 120 -11.35 9.02 6.70
N ALA A 121 -12.32 8.11 6.86
CA ALA A 121 -12.46 6.92 6.03
C ALA A 121 -12.71 7.28 4.56
N GLY A 122 -13.58 8.27 4.28
CA GLY A 122 -13.80 8.78 2.92
C GLY A 122 -12.52 9.24 2.24
N ILE A 123 -11.76 10.14 2.88
CA ILE A 123 -10.48 10.64 2.34
C ILE A 123 -9.50 9.49 2.07
N ALA A 124 -9.40 8.53 3.00
CA ALA A 124 -8.53 7.38 2.84
C ALA A 124 -8.98 6.46 1.69
N ARG A 125 -10.29 6.22 1.53
CA ARG A 125 -10.85 5.43 0.42
C ARG A 125 -10.59 6.11 -0.93
N ASP A 126 -10.86 7.40 -1.03
CA ASP A 126 -10.66 8.18 -2.26
C ASP A 126 -9.17 8.19 -2.66
N ALA A 127 -8.29 8.42 -1.69
CA ALA A 127 -6.84 8.37 -1.94
C ALA A 127 -6.36 6.97 -2.35
N ALA A 128 -6.83 5.92 -1.67
CA ALA A 128 -6.53 4.54 -2.06
C ALA A 128 -7.10 4.18 -3.44
N ALA A 129 -8.20 4.83 -3.84
CA ALA A 129 -8.84 4.68 -5.14
C ALA A 129 -8.04 5.33 -6.29
N GLU A 130 -7.12 6.26 -6.03
CA GLU A 130 -6.28 6.87 -7.07
C GLU A 130 -4.80 6.44 -6.99
N LEU A 131 -4.42 5.76 -5.91
CA LEU A 131 -3.05 5.35 -5.69
C LEU A 131 -2.68 4.08 -6.48
N GLY A 132 -1.49 4.09 -7.07
CA GLY A 132 -0.90 2.94 -7.72
C GLY A 132 0.61 2.85 -7.50
N THR A 133 1.10 1.65 -7.22
CA THR A 133 2.50 1.34 -6.94
C THR A 133 2.91 0.05 -7.65
N MET A 134 4.22 -0.10 -7.92
CA MET A 134 4.76 -1.32 -8.51
C MET A 134 6.18 -1.53 -7.99
N GLY A 135 6.44 -2.74 -7.49
CA GLY A 135 7.78 -3.16 -7.06
C GLY A 135 8.60 -3.80 -8.16
N VAL A 136 9.91 -3.85 -7.94
CA VAL A 136 10.86 -4.68 -8.67
C VAL A 136 11.80 -5.32 -7.67
N ALA A 137 12.13 -6.59 -7.89
CA ALA A 137 13.09 -7.33 -7.10
C ALA A 137 14.33 -7.64 -7.93
N LEU A 138 15.50 -7.48 -7.30
CA LEU A 138 16.79 -7.89 -7.85
C LEU A 138 17.18 -9.30 -7.39
N ASP A 139 16.59 -9.77 -6.28
CA ASP A 139 16.67 -11.14 -5.79
C ASP A 139 15.51 -11.38 -4.80
N GLY A 140 15.37 -12.61 -4.31
CA GLY A 140 14.37 -12.94 -3.30
C GLY A 140 14.79 -12.62 -1.86
N CYS A 141 13.80 -12.55 -0.98
CA CYS A 141 14.00 -12.33 0.45
C CYS A 141 14.30 -13.66 1.16
N THR A 142 15.30 -13.67 2.03
CA THR A 142 15.60 -14.80 2.93
C THR A 142 14.90 -14.57 4.26
N ILE A 143 13.96 -15.46 4.61
CA ILE A 143 13.24 -15.41 5.88
C ILE A 143 14.18 -15.86 7.02
N PRO A 144 14.13 -15.24 8.21
CA PRO A 144 14.94 -15.68 9.34
C PRO A 144 14.77 -17.18 9.64
N GLY A 145 15.89 -17.90 9.70
CA GLY A 145 15.92 -19.36 9.89
C GLY A 145 15.87 -20.18 8.60
N ALA A 146 15.78 -19.55 7.43
CA ALA A 146 15.96 -20.22 6.14
C ALA A 146 17.42 -20.11 5.67
N ASP A 147 17.98 -21.20 5.15
CA ASP A 147 19.35 -21.22 4.62
C ASP A 147 19.49 -20.47 3.30
N LYS A 148 18.39 -20.32 2.55
CA LYS A 148 18.33 -19.67 1.24
C LYS A 148 17.00 -18.93 1.07
N SER A 149 17.00 -17.96 0.16
CA SER A 149 15.78 -17.27 -0.29
C SER A 149 14.76 -18.26 -0.88
N GLY A 150 13.46 -17.93 -0.76
CA GLY A 150 12.37 -18.70 -1.36
C GLY A 150 12.40 -18.75 -2.90
N PHE A 151 13.14 -17.85 -3.54
CA PHE A 151 13.50 -17.92 -4.95
C PHE A 151 14.80 -17.16 -5.22
N SER A 152 15.48 -17.49 -6.32
CA SER A 152 16.64 -16.75 -6.81
C SER A 152 16.41 -16.23 -8.23
N LEU A 153 17.11 -15.16 -8.56
CA LEU A 153 17.23 -14.62 -9.92
C LEU A 153 18.66 -14.79 -10.42
N ALA A 154 18.85 -14.91 -11.73
CA ALA A 154 20.19 -14.83 -12.30
C ALA A 154 20.71 -13.38 -12.24
N ASP A 155 22.03 -13.18 -12.26
CA ASP A 155 22.67 -11.85 -12.14
C ASP A 155 22.17 -10.80 -13.16
N HIS A 156 21.60 -11.24 -14.27
CA HIS A 156 21.08 -10.41 -15.35
C HIS A 156 19.54 -10.39 -15.42
N GLU A 157 18.86 -10.86 -14.38
CA GLU A 157 17.40 -10.88 -14.27
C GLU A 157 16.90 -9.99 -13.15
N ILE A 158 15.71 -9.43 -13.36
CA ILE A 158 14.89 -8.75 -12.35
C ILE A 158 13.49 -9.36 -12.37
N GLU A 159 12.79 -9.32 -11.25
CA GLU A 159 11.40 -9.76 -11.14
C GLU A 159 10.46 -8.57 -10.90
N LEU A 160 9.55 -8.34 -11.84
CA LEU A 160 8.61 -7.23 -11.83
C LEU A 160 7.36 -7.59 -11.05
N GLY A 161 6.94 -6.68 -10.17
CA GLY A 161 5.73 -6.87 -9.38
C GLY A 161 5.85 -8.02 -8.38
N LEU A 162 7.05 -8.32 -7.87
CA LEU A 162 7.16 -9.22 -6.72
C LEU A 162 6.36 -8.65 -5.54
N GLY A 163 5.62 -9.50 -4.86
CA GLY A 163 4.87 -9.10 -3.66
C GLY A 163 5.76 -8.97 -2.43
N ILE A 164 5.27 -8.26 -1.41
CA ILE A 164 6.05 -7.94 -0.20
C ILE A 164 6.30 -9.14 0.73
N HIS A 165 5.63 -10.28 0.49
CA HIS A 165 5.90 -11.54 1.20
C HIS A 165 6.61 -12.58 0.32
N GLY A 166 7.17 -12.15 -0.83
CA GLY A 166 7.83 -13.04 -1.78
C GLY A 166 6.87 -13.72 -2.76
N GLU A 167 5.63 -13.23 -2.88
CA GLU A 167 4.70 -13.73 -3.89
C GLU A 167 5.26 -13.46 -5.30
N LYS A 168 5.16 -14.47 -6.17
CA LYS A 168 5.66 -14.41 -7.55
C LYS A 168 5.20 -13.13 -8.25
N GLY A 169 6.15 -12.51 -8.94
CA GLY A 169 5.91 -11.36 -9.78
C GLY A 169 5.17 -11.70 -11.07
N VAL A 170 4.93 -10.68 -11.88
CA VAL A 170 4.24 -10.84 -13.17
C VAL A 170 5.18 -11.23 -14.30
N GLU A 171 6.48 -11.02 -14.13
CA GLU A 171 7.49 -11.29 -15.14
C GLU A 171 8.93 -11.24 -14.60
N ARG A 172 9.78 -12.14 -15.09
CA ARG A 172 11.24 -12.02 -15.02
C ARG A 172 11.78 -11.51 -16.35
N CYS A 173 12.64 -10.51 -16.32
CA CYS A 173 13.27 -9.98 -17.52
C CYS A 173 14.62 -9.31 -17.20
N PRO A 174 15.43 -8.99 -18.22
CA PRO A 174 16.64 -8.21 -18.00
C PRO A 174 16.34 -6.78 -17.50
N PRO A 175 17.23 -6.17 -16.71
CA PRO A 175 17.08 -4.79 -16.21
C PRO A 175 16.76 -3.76 -17.31
N THR A 176 17.27 -3.98 -18.52
CA THR A 176 17.05 -3.09 -19.68
C THR A 176 15.58 -2.94 -20.08
N ARG A 177 14.71 -3.90 -19.75
CA ARG A 177 13.26 -3.85 -20.05
C ARG A 177 12.43 -3.12 -18.99
N TRP A 178 13.03 -2.72 -17.86
CA TRP A 178 12.35 -2.03 -16.76
C TRP A 178 11.67 -0.74 -17.22
N SER A 179 12.41 0.15 -17.90
CA SER A 179 11.93 1.50 -18.25
C SER A 179 10.63 1.45 -19.05
N THR A 180 10.57 0.62 -20.09
CA THR A 180 9.38 0.48 -20.95
C THR A 180 8.18 -0.11 -20.20
N ARG A 181 8.41 -0.99 -19.21
CA ARG A 181 7.32 -1.59 -18.41
C ARG A 181 6.84 -0.68 -17.29
N CYS A 182 7.74 0.04 -16.64
CA CYS A 182 7.40 1.08 -15.69
C CYS A 182 6.48 2.12 -16.33
N CYS A 183 6.83 2.62 -17.52
CA CYS A 183 5.97 3.54 -18.27
C CYS A 183 4.59 2.96 -18.57
N ARG A 184 4.48 1.67 -18.95
CA ARG A 184 3.17 1.04 -19.23
C ARG A 184 2.31 0.87 -17.99
N ALA A 185 2.93 0.49 -16.86
CA ALA A 185 2.23 0.33 -15.59
C ALA A 185 1.72 1.67 -15.04
N SER A 186 2.47 2.76 -15.26
CA SER A 186 2.12 4.11 -14.79
C SER A 186 1.23 4.90 -15.76
N SER A 187 1.27 4.61 -17.06
CA SER A 187 0.52 5.33 -18.12
C SER A 187 -0.93 5.65 -17.77
N PRO A 188 -1.72 4.75 -17.17
CA PRO A 188 -3.11 5.05 -16.88
C PRO A 188 -3.36 5.62 -15.48
N ILE A 189 -2.33 5.72 -14.61
CA ILE A 189 -2.36 6.56 -13.39
C ILE A 189 -2.18 8.02 -13.80
N SER A 190 -1.27 8.30 -14.74
CA SER A 190 -1.05 9.66 -15.28
C SER A 190 -2.20 10.18 -16.14
N CYS A 191 -3.06 9.30 -16.65
CA CYS A 191 -4.12 9.63 -17.61
C CYS A 191 -5.54 9.64 -17.01
N SER A 192 -5.74 9.17 -15.76
CA SER A 192 -7.05 9.17 -15.09
C SER A 192 -7.43 10.51 -14.47
N THR A 193 -6.49 11.42 -14.27
CA THR A 193 -6.80 12.80 -13.89
C THR A 193 -7.29 13.58 -15.11
N ALA A 194 -8.52 14.07 -15.08
CA ALA A 194 -9.18 14.79 -16.18
C ALA A 194 -8.35 15.97 -16.75
N ALA A 195 -7.41 16.52 -15.97
CA ALA A 195 -6.48 17.55 -16.39
C ALA A 195 -5.40 17.09 -17.40
N ASN A 196 -5.12 15.79 -17.50
CA ASN A 196 -4.02 15.24 -18.32
C ASN A 196 -4.48 14.45 -19.55
N ALA A 197 -5.79 14.19 -19.73
CA ALA A 197 -6.30 13.36 -20.83
C ALA A 197 -6.01 13.97 -22.23
N SER A 198 -6.04 15.30 -22.35
CA SER A 198 -5.70 16.02 -23.60
C SER A 198 -4.19 16.12 -23.87
N HIS A 199 -3.36 16.03 -22.83
CA HIS A 199 -1.90 16.06 -22.95
C HIS A 199 -1.30 14.68 -23.20
N CYS A 200 -1.92 13.62 -22.69
CA CYS A 200 -1.40 12.26 -22.78
C CYS A 200 -1.57 11.63 -24.19
N SER A 201 -2.65 11.98 -24.89
CA SER A 201 -2.95 11.47 -26.24
C SER A 201 -2.00 12.02 -27.32
N SER A 202 -1.62 13.30 -27.23
CA SER A 202 -0.61 13.91 -28.13
C SER A 202 0.81 13.50 -27.78
N THR A 203 1.13 13.32 -26.49
CA THR A 203 2.49 13.03 -26.02
C THR A 203 2.88 11.56 -26.23
N VAL A 204 1.97 10.60 -26.08
CA VAL A 204 2.26 9.16 -26.28
C VAL A 204 2.46 8.81 -27.77
N SER A 205 1.77 9.52 -28.67
CA SER A 205 1.97 9.39 -30.13
C SER A 205 3.30 10.03 -30.57
N ALA A 206 3.59 11.26 -30.13
CA ALA A 206 4.79 11.99 -30.53
C ALA A 206 6.09 11.46 -29.88
N ARG A 207 6.04 10.94 -28.64
CA ARG A 207 7.23 10.48 -27.91
C ARG A 207 7.60 9.01 -28.09
N ARG A 208 6.86 8.24 -28.90
CA ARG A 208 7.31 6.89 -29.35
C ARG A 208 8.61 6.94 -30.16
N ARG A 209 8.96 8.10 -30.74
CA ARG A 209 10.17 8.24 -31.57
C ARG A 209 11.43 8.73 -30.83
N THR A 210 11.33 9.21 -29.58
CA THR A 210 12.47 9.88 -28.90
C THR A 210 12.78 9.37 -27.49
N TRP A 211 12.02 8.41 -26.96
CA TRP A 211 12.40 7.69 -25.73
C TRP A 211 13.49 6.65 -26.02
N ASN A 212 14.67 7.13 -26.41
CA ASN A 212 15.90 6.35 -26.43
C ASN A 212 16.57 6.43 -25.05
N SER A 213 17.22 5.37 -24.62
CA SER A 213 17.73 5.09 -23.27
C SER A 213 18.72 6.10 -22.64
N ARG A 214 19.00 7.24 -23.29
CA ARG A 214 19.96 8.26 -22.86
C ARG A 214 19.38 9.39 -22.02
N SER A 215 18.06 9.59 -22.02
CA SER A 215 17.43 10.73 -21.32
C SER A 215 17.23 10.54 -19.81
N CYS A 216 17.62 9.39 -19.25
CA CYS A 216 17.46 9.10 -17.82
C CYS A 216 18.61 9.63 -16.93
N CYS A 217 19.73 10.09 -17.49
CA CYS A 217 20.96 10.38 -16.71
C CYS A 217 21.57 11.79 -16.88
N ALA A 218 20.94 12.72 -17.58
CA ALA A 218 21.49 14.07 -17.73
C ALA A 218 20.97 15.02 -16.64
N THR A 219 21.56 14.98 -15.45
CA THR A 219 21.61 16.16 -14.57
C THR A 219 22.47 17.22 -15.26
N ARG A 220 21.86 18.37 -15.57
CA ARG A 220 22.55 19.56 -16.07
C ARG A 220 23.55 20.04 -15.01
N THR A 221 24.84 19.86 -15.24
CA THR A 221 25.86 20.77 -14.70
C THR A 221 25.88 22.00 -15.59
N THR A 222 25.41 23.11 -15.04
CA THR A 222 25.50 24.45 -15.62
C THR A 222 26.87 25.05 -15.39
N THR A 223 27.52 25.47 -16.47
CA THR A 223 28.28 26.72 -16.61
C THR A 223 28.11 27.19 -18.03
#